data_AF-A0A7U6YAY2-F1
#
_entry.id   AF-A0A7U6YAY2-F1
#
_cell.length_a   1.000
_cell.length_b   1.000
_cell.length_c   1.000
_cell.angle_alpha   90.00
_cell.angle_beta   90.00
_cell.angle_gamma   90.00
#
_symmetry.space_group_name_H-M   'P 1'
#
loop_
_entity.id
_entity.type
_entity.pdbx_description
1 polymer ?
#
loop_
_entity_poly.entity_id
_entity_poly.type
_entity_poly.pdbx_seq_one_letter_code
_entity_poly.pdbx_strand_id
1 'polypeptide(L)'
;MDNKRERLIDLYRRMAEHTAQECAAPSEFGCKRAFACCHPAICFTVIAWAKEKWGVELAPTGHERLPLMGPDGCIAAPHLRPTCSVHACCMVEYGEKPGDPDWTRAYAELLAEIKEIEDPKDQLMR
;
A
#
# COMPACT_ATOMS: atom_id res chain seq x y z
N MET A 1 16.90 15.08 -10.80
CA MET A 1 16.33 14.03 -9.94
C MET A 1 14.93 14.50 -9.56
N ASP A 2 13.89 13.69 -9.80
CA ASP A 2 12.65 13.62 -8.97
C ASP A 2 11.34 13.28 -9.69
N ASN A 3 11.27 13.27 -11.03
CA ASN A 3 10.03 12.86 -11.72
C ASN A 3 9.58 11.42 -11.33
N LYS A 4 10.52 10.47 -11.20
CA LYS A 4 10.21 9.10 -10.80
C LYS A 4 9.66 9.01 -9.35
N ARG A 5 10.19 9.82 -8.43
CA ARG A 5 9.75 9.82 -7.02
C ARG A 5 8.38 10.45 -6.88
N GLU A 6 8.17 11.60 -7.51
CA GLU A 6 6.86 12.27 -7.56
C GLU A 6 5.79 11.36 -8.17
N ARG A 7 6.15 10.65 -9.26
CA ARG A 7 5.25 9.68 -9.88
C ARG A 7 4.95 8.49 -8.97
N LEU A 8 5.93 7.94 -8.24
CA LEU A 8 5.67 6.89 -7.25
C LEU A 8 4.76 7.37 -6.12
N ILE A 9 4.95 8.61 -5.63
CA ILE A 9 4.08 9.20 -4.61
C ILE A 9 2.62 9.23 -5.10
N ASP A 10 2.39 9.70 -6.33
CA ASP A 10 1.04 9.74 -6.91
C ASP A 10 0.46 8.34 -7.16
N LEU A 11 1.25 7.42 -7.73
CA LEU A 11 0.80 6.06 -8.00
C LEU A 11 0.41 5.33 -6.73
N TYR A 12 1.20 5.43 -5.66
CA TYR A 12 0.84 4.83 -4.38
C TYR A 12 -0.35 5.50 -3.72
N ARG A 13 -0.54 6.82 -3.90
CA ARG A 13 -1.75 7.53 -3.46
C ARG A 13 -2.98 6.95 -4.16
N ARG A 14 -2.97 6.89 -5.49
CA ARG A 14 -4.06 6.32 -6.31
C ARG A 14 -4.32 4.85 -5.95
N MET A 15 -3.27 4.06 -5.77
CA MET A 15 -3.39 2.66 -5.34
C MET A 15 -4.06 2.55 -3.98
N ALA A 16 -3.64 3.35 -2.98
CA ALA A 16 -4.25 3.32 -1.66
C ALA A 16 -5.72 3.79 -1.66
N GLU A 17 -6.07 4.77 -2.50
CA GLU A 17 -7.46 5.19 -2.70
C GLU A 17 -8.29 4.06 -3.34
N HIS A 18 -7.73 3.37 -4.34
CA HIS A 18 -8.37 2.26 -5.05
C HIS A 18 -8.63 1.05 -4.13
N THR A 19 -7.68 0.73 -3.24
CA THR A 19 -7.79 -0.38 -2.28
C THR A 19 -8.51 -0.01 -0.98
N ALA A 20 -8.73 1.28 -0.69
CA ALA A 20 -9.34 1.73 0.56
C ALA A 20 -10.74 1.13 0.77
N GLN A 21 -11.52 1.00 -0.30
CA GLN A 21 -12.87 0.42 -0.24
C GLN A 21 -12.83 -1.06 0.16
N GLU A 22 -11.80 -1.80 -0.24
CA GLU A 22 -11.66 -3.22 0.13
C GLU A 22 -10.99 -3.41 1.50
N CYS A 23 -10.30 -2.39 2.02
CA CYS A 23 -9.61 -2.43 3.31
C CYS A 23 -10.48 -1.95 4.48
N ALA A 24 -11.25 -0.88 4.28
CA ALA A 24 -12.03 -0.22 5.33
C ALA A 24 -13.53 -0.51 5.28
N ALA A 25 -14.08 -0.97 4.14
CA ALA A 25 -15.50 -1.25 4.02
C ALA A 25 -15.81 -2.75 4.22
N PRO A 26 -16.99 -3.07 4.77
CA PRO A 26 -17.52 -4.43 4.72
C PRO A 26 -18.01 -4.72 3.29
N SER A 27 -17.11 -5.08 2.39
CA SER A 27 -17.47 -5.70 1.11
C SER A 27 -17.43 -7.22 1.26
N GLU A 28 -18.18 -7.94 0.41
CA GLU A 28 -18.22 -9.41 0.39
C GLU A 28 -16.82 -10.04 0.27
N PHE A 29 -15.91 -9.33 -0.41
CA PHE A 29 -14.53 -9.76 -0.69
C PHE A 29 -13.47 -8.87 -0.01
N GLY A 30 -13.91 -7.94 0.82
CA GLY A 30 -13.06 -7.00 1.55
C GLY A 30 -12.68 -7.51 2.94
N CYS A 31 -11.92 -6.70 3.66
CA CYS A 31 -11.60 -6.97 5.05
C CYS A 31 -12.90 -7.12 5.87
N LYS A 32 -13.13 -8.33 6.42
CA LYS A 32 -14.28 -8.63 7.29
C LYS A 32 -14.40 -7.69 8.50
N ARG A 33 -13.31 -7.02 8.87
CA ARG A 33 -13.24 -5.95 9.86
C ARG A 33 -12.24 -4.91 9.39
N ALA A 34 -12.60 -3.63 9.47
CA ALA A 34 -11.66 -2.53 9.21
C ALA A 34 -10.36 -2.75 10.00
N PHE A 35 -9.23 -2.64 9.32
CA PHE A 35 -7.89 -2.82 9.90
C PHE A 35 -7.57 -4.24 10.39
N ALA A 36 -8.30 -5.28 9.96
CA ALA A 36 -8.01 -6.67 10.34
C ALA A 36 -6.60 -7.12 9.94
N CYS A 37 -6.08 -6.62 8.81
CA CYS A 37 -4.74 -6.90 8.33
C CYS A 37 -3.66 -6.00 8.98
N CYS A 38 -4.04 -4.99 9.77
CA CYS A 38 -3.09 -4.14 10.46
C CYS A 38 -2.43 -4.91 11.61
N HIS A 39 -1.15 -5.24 11.43
CA HIS A 39 -0.35 -5.97 12.40
C HIS A 39 0.88 -5.14 12.80
N PRO A 40 1.26 -5.09 14.09
CA PRO A 40 2.42 -4.29 14.54
C PRO A 40 3.72 -4.63 13.79
N ALA A 41 3.94 -5.90 13.44
CA ALA A 41 5.09 -6.32 12.64
C ALA A 41 5.16 -5.58 11.28
N ILE A 42 4.01 -5.37 10.62
CA ILE A 42 3.94 -4.62 9.36
C ILE A 42 4.29 -3.15 9.59
N CYS A 43 3.85 -2.54 10.69
CA CYS A 43 4.23 -1.16 11.03
C CYS A 43 5.75 -1.01 11.19
N PHE A 44 6.43 -1.98 11.81
CA PHE A 44 7.89 -1.94 11.93
C PHE A 44 8.59 -2.09 10.58
N THR A 45 8.09 -2.95 9.68
CA THR A 45 8.58 -3.04 8.30
C THR A 45 8.39 -1.71 7.55
N VAL A 46 7.24 -1.05 7.73
CA VAL A 46 6.96 0.27 7.15
C VAL A 46 7.92 1.35 7.67
N ILE A 47 8.21 1.37 8.98
CA ILE A 47 9.18 2.30 9.57
C ILE A 47 10.58 2.10 8.96
N ALA A 48 11.04 0.85 8.87
CA ALA A 48 12.33 0.52 8.27
C ALA A 48 12.36 0.93 6.79
N TRP A 49 11.34 0.57 6.02
CA TRP A 49 11.22 0.92 4.61
C TRP A 49 11.26 2.44 4.36
N ALA A 50 10.49 3.21 5.13
CA ALA A 50 10.45 4.67 5.02
C ALA A 50 11.82 5.29 5.23
N LYS A 51 12.58 4.81 6.23
CA LYS A 51 13.93 5.28 6.50
C LYS A 51 14.91 4.88 5.40
N GLU A 52 14.92 3.61 5.01
CA GLU A 52 15.91 3.06 4.06
C GLU A 52 15.70 3.53 2.62
N LYS A 53 14.45 3.62 2.15
CA LYS A 53 14.13 3.91 0.75
C LYS A 53 13.83 5.38 0.49
N TRP A 54 13.27 6.06 1.50
CA TRP A 54 12.79 7.44 1.37
C TRP A 54 13.53 8.43 2.25
N GLY A 55 14.37 7.96 3.19
CA GLY A 55 15.04 8.85 4.16
C GLY A 55 14.08 9.52 5.13
N VAL A 56 12.86 8.98 5.29
CA VAL A 56 11.81 9.54 6.14
C VAL A 56 11.77 8.78 7.46
N GLU A 57 11.94 9.49 8.57
CA GLU A 57 11.77 8.93 9.91
C GLU A 57 10.30 9.03 10.35
N LEU A 58 9.67 7.88 10.56
CA LEU A 58 8.30 7.78 11.07
C LEU A 58 8.32 7.55 12.58
N ALA A 59 7.81 8.52 13.34
CA ALA A 59 7.69 8.42 14.79
C ALA A 59 6.42 7.65 15.20
N PRO A 60 6.47 6.78 16.23
CA PRO A 60 5.26 6.15 16.75
C PRO A 60 4.27 7.15 17.34
N THR A 61 2.97 6.88 17.21
CA THR A 61 1.86 7.72 17.69
C THR A 61 1.44 7.45 19.13
N GLY A 62 1.97 6.38 19.74
CA GLY A 62 1.55 5.92 21.07
C GLY A 62 0.32 5.00 21.08
N HIS A 63 -0.24 4.64 19.92
CA HIS A 63 -1.35 3.68 19.85
C HIS A 63 -0.92 2.29 20.34
N GLU A 64 -1.71 1.70 21.25
CA GLU A 64 -1.34 0.50 22.04
C GLU A 64 -0.83 -0.69 21.22
N ARG A 65 -1.37 -0.87 20.00
CA ARG A 65 -1.10 -2.05 19.16
C ARG A 65 -0.47 -1.76 17.80
N LEU A 66 -0.54 -0.52 17.32
CA LEU A 66 -0.24 -0.16 15.93
C LEU A 66 0.59 1.11 15.95
N PRO A 67 1.94 1.00 15.94
CA PRO A 67 2.83 2.13 16.17
C PRO A 67 2.55 3.37 15.31
N LEU A 68 2.04 3.19 14.09
CA LEU A 68 1.78 4.27 13.14
C LEU A 68 0.30 4.69 13.07
N MET A 69 -0.57 4.16 13.92
CA MET A 69 -2.01 4.48 13.90
C MET A 69 -2.28 5.79 14.65
N GLY A 70 -2.72 6.81 13.93
CA GLY A 70 -3.20 8.08 14.49
C GLY A 70 -4.73 8.09 14.65
N PRO A 71 -5.30 9.23 15.08
CA PRO A 71 -6.75 9.35 15.29
C PRO A 71 -7.57 9.17 14.00
N ASP A 72 -7.03 9.59 12.85
CA ASP A 72 -7.71 9.53 11.55
C ASP A 72 -7.22 8.37 10.65
N GLY A 73 -6.47 7.43 11.23
CA GLY A 73 -5.85 6.32 10.50
C GLY A 73 -4.33 6.32 10.55
N CYS A 74 -3.71 5.48 9.73
CA CYS A 74 -2.25 5.36 9.68
C CYS A 74 -1.60 6.66 9.21
N ILE A 75 -0.63 7.18 9.96
CA ILE A 75 0.07 8.45 9.68
C ILE A 75 1.08 8.32 8.53
N ALA A 76 1.46 7.10 8.14
CA ALA A 76 2.40 6.90 7.05
C ALA A 76 1.71 7.18 5.70
N ALA A 77 2.32 8.07 4.90
CA ALA A 77 1.87 8.31 3.54
C ALA A 77 1.93 7.02 2.70
N PRO A 78 1.04 6.82 1.70
CA PRO A 78 0.94 5.57 0.95
C PRO A 78 2.28 5.01 0.41
N HIS A 79 3.11 5.85 -0.20
CA HIS A 79 4.41 5.44 -0.75
C HIS A 79 5.43 4.98 0.31
N LEU A 80 5.22 5.34 1.58
CA LEU A 80 6.03 4.88 2.71
C LEU A 80 5.55 3.52 3.24
N ARG A 81 4.34 3.08 2.89
CA ARG A 81 3.74 1.82 3.33
C ARG A 81 3.27 0.95 2.16
N PRO A 82 4.16 0.63 1.19
CA PRO A 82 3.77 -0.01 -0.07
C PRO A 82 2.98 -1.31 0.15
N THR A 83 3.42 -2.15 1.10
CA THR A 83 2.72 -3.39 1.48
C THR A 83 1.27 -3.15 1.87
N CYS A 84 0.98 -2.09 2.62
CA CYS A 84 -0.39 -1.76 3.01
C CYS A 84 -1.18 -1.12 1.87
N SER A 85 -0.52 -0.28 1.04
CA SER A 85 -1.18 0.43 -0.05
C SER A 85 -1.64 -0.50 -1.17
N VAL A 86 -0.86 -1.52 -1.51
CA VAL A 86 -1.21 -2.48 -2.56
C VAL A 86 -2.11 -3.62 -2.08
N HIS A 87 -2.28 -3.80 -0.76
CA HIS A 87 -3.01 -4.96 -0.27
C HIS A 87 -4.52 -4.82 -0.48
N ALA A 88 -5.11 -5.81 -1.14
CA ALA A 88 -6.55 -6.04 -1.20
C ALA A 88 -6.81 -7.53 -1.01
N CYS A 89 -7.72 -7.91 -0.11
CA CYS A 89 -7.95 -9.32 0.23
C CYS A 89 -8.41 -10.13 -0.98
N CYS A 90 -9.32 -9.59 -1.80
CA CYS A 90 -9.76 -10.20 -3.04
C CYS A 90 -8.60 -10.53 -4.00
N MET A 91 -7.63 -9.63 -4.13
CA MET A 91 -6.44 -9.86 -4.96
C MET A 91 -5.52 -10.94 -4.40
N VAL A 92 -5.40 -11.04 -3.07
CA VAL A 92 -4.57 -12.07 -2.42
C VAL A 92 -5.23 -13.45 -2.50
N GLU A 93 -6.55 -13.51 -2.34
CA GLU A 93 -7.30 -14.77 -2.27
C GLU A 93 -7.69 -15.31 -3.65
N TYR A 94 -8.14 -14.43 -4.55
CA TYR A 94 -8.70 -14.82 -5.85
C TYR A 94 -7.85 -14.35 -7.05
N GLY A 95 -6.92 -13.43 -6.84
CA GLY A 95 -6.18 -12.79 -7.93
C GLY A 95 -6.98 -11.75 -8.71
N GLU A 96 -8.24 -11.51 -8.32
CA GLU A 96 -9.17 -10.55 -8.92
C GLU A 96 -10.21 -10.10 -7.89
N LYS A 97 -11.00 -9.07 -8.23
CA LYS A 97 -12.23 -8.74 -7.52
C LYS A 97 -13.42 -9.41 -8.24
N PRO A 98 -14.02 -10.47 -7.66
CA PRO A 98 -15.13 -11.17 -8.29
C PRO A 98 -16.29 -10.22 -8.61
N GLY A 99 -16.79 -10.29 -9.85
CA GLY A 99 -17.88 -9.44 -10.32
C GLY A 99 -17.50 -7.99 -10.67
N ASP A 100 -16.22 -7.62 -10.55
CA ASP A 100 -15.74 -6.26 -10.85
C ASP A 100 -14.42 -6.29 -11.67
N PRO A 101 -14.50 -6.65 -12.96
CA PRO A 101 -13.33 -6.73 -13.83
C PRO A 101 -12.70 -5.36 -14.10
N ASP A 102 -13.47 -4.28 -14.02
CA ASP A 102 -12.97 -2.92 -14.21
C ASP A 102 -12.09 -2.48 -13.04
N TRP A 103 -12.52 -2.74 -11.80
CA TRP A 103 -11.69 -2.52 -10.61
C TRP A 103 -10.40 -3.35 -10.67
N THR A 104 -10.50 -4.61 -11.09
CA THR A 104 -9.34 -5.52 -11.22
C THR A 104 -8.33 -5.01 -12.24
N ARG A 105 -8.82 -4.54 -13.40
CA ARG A 105 -7.96 -3.96 -14.45
C ARG A 105 -7.26 -2.70 -13.95
N ALA A 106 -8.00 -1.78 -13.33
CA ALA A 106 -7.42 -0.55 -12.78
C ALA A 106 -6.35 -0.83 -11.69
N TYR A 107 -6.59 -1.81 -10.83
CA TYR A 107 -5.60 -2.28 -9.86
C TYR A 107 -4.34 -2.80 -10.55
N ALA A 108 -4.50 -3.67 -11.56
CA ALA A 108 -3.40 -4.27 -12.29
C ALA A 108 -2.55 -3.22 -13.04
N GLU A 109 -3.19 -2.23 -13.66
CA GLU A 109 -2.52 -1.10 -14.33
C GLU A 109 -1.68 -0.28 -13.34
N LEU A 110 -2.27 0.12 -12.20
CA LEU A 110 -1.54 0.86 -11.16
C LEU A 110 -0.35 0.06 -10.61
N LEU A 111 -0.54 -1.23 -10.34
CA LEU A 111 0.51 -2.09 -9.82
C LEU A 111 1.64 -2.30 -10.85
N ALA A 112 1.31 -2.42 -12.13
CA ALA A 112 2.29 -2.53 -13.20
C ALA A 112 3.14 -1.26 -13.30
N GLU A 113 2.51 -0.07 -13.29
CA GLU A 113 3.23 1.21 -13.32
C GLU A 113 4.15 1.39 -12.10
N ILE A 114 3.71 1.00 -10.91
CA ILE A 114 4.55 1.03 -9.70
C ILE A 114 5.78 0.13 -9.91
N LYS A 115 5.57 -1.12 -10.34
CA LYS A 115 6.64 -2.09 -10.56
C LYS A 115 7.65 -1.64 -11.61
N GLU A 116 7.20 -1.00 -12.70
CA GLU A 116 8.11 -0.48 -13.72
C GLU A 116 9.09 0.58 -13.19
N ILE A 117 8.68 1.35 -12.19
CA ILE A 117 9.52 2.39 -11.59
C ILE A 117 10.41 1.81 -10.47
N GLU A 118 9.87 0.93 -9.62
CA GLU A 118 10.60 0.33 -8.49
C GLU A 118 11.57 -0.79 -8.90
N ASP A 119 11.21 -1.59 -9.89
CA ASP A 119 12.01 -2.70 -10.43
C ASP A 119 12.26 -2.48 -11.93
N PRO A 120 13.15 -1.53 -12.29
CA PRO A 120 13.51 -1.33 -13.68
C PRO A 120 14.22 -2.61 -14.16
N LYS A 121 13.58 -3.31 -15.11
CA LYS A 121 14.05 -4.55 -15.77
C LYS A 121 15.51 -4.53 -16.28
N ASP A 122 16.19 -3.38 -16.25
CA ASP A 122 17.58 -3.15 -16.65
C ASP A 122 18.64 -3.42 -15.54
N GLN A 123 18.27 -3.74 -14.30
CA GLN A 123 19.27 -4.02 -13.24
C GLN A 123 19.79 -5.48 -13.23
N LEU A 124 19.25 -6.36 -14.08
CA LEU A 124 19.63 -7.78 -14.18
C LEU A 124 20.46 -8.12 -15.44
N MET A 125 20.84 -7.13 -16.25
CA MET A 125 21.76 -7.29 -17.39
C MET A 125 23.07 -6.49 -17.21
N ARG A 126 23.66 -6.52 -16.01
CA ARG A 126 25.04 -6.05 -15.77
C ARG A 126 25.81 -7.07 -14.96
#